data_AF-V6JFW2-F1
#
_entry.id   AF-V6JFW2-F1
#
_cell.length_a   1.000
_cell.length_b   1.000
_cell.length_c   1.000
_cell.angle_alpha   90.00
_cell.angle_beta   90.00
_cell.angle_gamma   90.00
#
_symmetry.space_group_name_H-M   'P 1'
#
loop_
_entity.id
_entity.type
_entity.pdbx_description
1 polymer ?
#
loop_
_entity_poly.entity_id
_entity_poly.type
_entity_poly.pdbx_seq_one_letter_code
_entity_poly.pdbx_strand_id
1 'polypeptide(L)'
;MTATATMPTTADSIRAAVIAHQTPWTETELERLILEQNVDMGTPAVRIQCRKDTKTGRRITAIIASGIRTMTGQFLPAHDAIIQTFARVDGRLDAATNARRVLARRLALPADLPVSWENKPGRSC
;
A
#
# COMPACT_ATOMS: atom_id res chain seq x y z
N MET A 1 23.38 -3.33 -6.28
CA MET A 1 22.91 -3.36 -4.88
C MET A 1 21.63 -2.55 -4.83
N THR A 2 20.47 -3.20 -4.92
CA THR A 2 19.17 -2.53 -4.87
C THR A 2 18.93 -2.11 -3.43
N ALA A 3 19.01 -0.81 -3.15
CA ALA A 3 18.57 -0.28 -1.88
C ALA A 3 17.12 -0.76 -1.68
N THR A 4 16.89 -1.61 -0.68
CA THR A 4 15.55 -1.84 -0.17
C THR A 4 15.06 -0.47 0.25
N ALA A 5 14.21 0.14 -0.57
CA ALA A 5 13.54 1.38 -0.21
C ALA A 5 12.78 1.06 1.08
N THR A 6 13.30 1.55 2.19
CA THR A 6 12.62 1.43 3.48
C THR A 6 11.29 2.13 3.32
N MET A 7 10.20 1.38 3.52
CA MET A 7 8.86 1.93 3.45
C MET A 7 8.75 3.10 4.44
N PRO A 8 8.35 4.31 4.01
CA PRO A 8 8.13 5.41 4.92
C PRO A 8 7.01 5.08 5.90
N THR A 9 7.24 5.36 7.18
CA THR A 9 6.37 4.93 8.29
C THR A 9 5.78 6.09 9.09
N THR A 10 6.08 7.34 8.74
CA THR A 10 5.51 8.52 9.41
C THR A 10 4.68 9.34 8.43
N ALA A 11 3.72 10.12 8.93
CA ALA A 11 2.90 10.99 8.09
C ALA A 11 3.76 11.90 7.20
N ASP A 12 4.74 12.59 7.79
CA ASP A 12 5.61 13.53 7.07
C ASP A 12 6.51 12.83 6.05
N SER A 13 7.10 11.68 6.41
CA SER A 13 7.94 10.93 5.47
C SER A 13 7.12 10.36 4.30
N ILE A 14 5.88 9.96 4.54
CA ILE A 14 4.97 9.53 3.48
C ILE A 14 4.63 10.70 2.56
N ARG A 15 4.32 11.89 3.09
CA ARG A 15 4.03 13.07 2.27
C ARG A 15 5.19 13.45 1.37
N ALA A 16 6.39 13.57 1.94
CA ALA A 16 7.60 13.85 1.18
C ALA A 16 7.88 12.78 0.11
N ALA A 17 7.71 11.50 0.46
CA ALA A 17 7.95 10.39 -0.44
C ALA A 17 6.90 10.29 -1.56
N VAL A 18 5.62 10.62 -1.32
CA VAL A 18 4.62 10.71 -2.41
C VAL A 18 5.05 11.73 -3.45
N ILE A 19 5.43 12.94 -3.02
CA ILE A 19 5.89 14.00 -3.93
C ILE A 19 7.15 13.55 -4.69
N ALA A 20 8.13 12.96 -3.99
CA ALA A 20 9.36 12.46 -4.58
C ALA A 20 9.17 11.21 -5.49
N HIS A 21 8.09 10.46 -5.31
CA HIS A 21 7.78 9.32 -6.16
C HIS A 21 7.10 9.75 -7.47
N GLN A 22 6.41 10.91 -7.47
CA GLN A 22 5.81 11.50 -8.67
C GLN A 22 6.80 12.36 -9.48
N THR A 23 8.09 12.32 -9.19
CA THR A 23 9.11 13.22 -9.79
C THR A 23 9.41 13.08 -11.29
N PRO A 24 8.89 12.13 -12.11
CA PRO A 24 8.90 12.36 -13.56
C PRO A 24 7.97 13.51 -14.02
N TRP A 25 7.19 14.10 -13.12
CA TRP A 25 6.23 15.16 -13.42
C TRP A 25 6.86 16.55 -13.36
N THR A 26 6.40 17.43 -14.25
CA THR A 26 6.70 18.86 -14.24
C THR A 26 6.14 19.54 -12.98
N GLU A 27 6.66 20.72 -12.65
CA GLU A 27 6.19 21.51 -11.50
C GLU A 27 4.69 21.78 -11.56
N THR A 28 4.15 22.08 -12.74
CA THR A 28 2.72 22.27 -12.98
C THR A 28 1.89 21.01 -12.73
N GLU A 29 2.41 19.82 -13.05
CA GLU A 29 1.74 18.54 -12.79
C GLU A 29 1.75 18.20 -11.29
N LEU A 30 2.82 18.55 -10.57
CA LEU A 30 2.92 18.41 -9.12
C LEU A 30 1.97 19.37 -8.39
N GLU A 31 1.94 20.65 -8.79
CA GLU A 31 0.97 21.62 -8.25
C GLU A 31 -0.46 21.15 -8.48
N ARG A 32 -0.75 20.68 -9.70
CA ARG A 32 -2.06 20.13 -10.04
C ARG A 32 -2.40 18.91 -9.18
N LEU A 33 -1.46 17.99 -8.95
CA LEU A 33 -1.69 16.88 -8.03
C LEU A 33 -2.00 17.40 -6.62
N ILE A 34 -1.19 18.30 -6.08
CA ILE A 34 -1.37 18.81 -4.71
C ILE A 34 -2.74 19.50 -4.56
N LEU A 35 -3.12 20.32 -5.54
CA LEU A 35 -4.39 21.07 -5.56
C LEU A 35 -5.61 20.19 -5.89
N GLU A 36 -5.58 19.41 -6.96
CA GLU A 36 -6.72 18.60 -7.41
C GLU A 36 -6.92 17.36 -6.54
N GLN A 37 -5.83 16.69 -6.15
CA GLN A 37 -5.88 15.49 -5.30
C GLN A 37 -5.81 15.82 -3.82
N ASN A 38 -5.65 17.10 -3.46
CA ASN A 38 -5.61 17.59 -2.08
C ASN A 38 -4.64 16.79 -1.23
N VAL A 39 -3.42 16.58 -1.74
CA VAL A 39 -2.41 15.71 -1.12
C VAL A 39 -2.12 16.12 0.32
N ASP A 40 -2.07 17.42 0.58
CA ASP A 40 -1.85 17.99 1.92
C ASP A 40 -3.00 17.68 2.89
N MET A 41 -4.24 17.66 2.41
CA MET A 41 -5.42 17.32 3.21
C MET A 41 -5.72 15.81 3.22
N GLY A 42 -5.05 15.03 2.37
CA GLY A 42 -5.18 13.58 2.33
C GLY A 42 -4.64 12.92 3.61
N THR A 43 -5.11 11.71 3.88
CA THR A 43 -4.72 10.92 5.06
C THR A 43 -3.55 9.99 4.71
N PRO A 44 -2.36 10.16 5.33
CA PRO A 44 -1.27 9.20 5.21
C PRO A 44 -1.70 7.85 5.78
N ALA A 45 -1.48 6.78 5.04
CA ALA A 45 -1.95 5.45 5.39
C ALA A 45 -1.08 4.35 4.76
N VAL A 46 -1.18 3.14 5.32
CA VAL A 46 -0.65 1.92 4.70
C VAL A 46 -1.80 1.14 4.09
N ARG A 47 -1.70 0.81 2.81
CA ARG A 47 -2.66 -0.03 2.09
C ARG A 47 -2.04 -1.38 1.79
N ILE A 48 -2.73 -2.44 2.20
CA ILE A 48 -2.32 -3.83 1.96
C ILE A 48 -3.39 -4.53 1.13
N GLN A 49 -3.13 -4.67 -0.16
CA GLN A 49 -4.02 -5.37 -1.08
C GLN A 49 -3.63 -6.83 -1.19
N CYS A 50 -4.56 -7.72 -0.89
CA CYS A 50 -4.34 -9.15 -0.77
C CYS A 50 -5.10 -9.89 -1.87
N ARG A 51 -4.43 -10.81 -2.56
CA ARG A 51 -5.08 -11.76 -3.47
C ARG A 51 -4.66 -13.18 -3.15
N LYS A 52 -5.59 -14.12 -3.31
CA LYS A 52 -5.26 -15.55 -3.32
C LYS A 52 -4.66 -15.87 -4.69
N ASP A 53 -3.67 -16.75 -4.71
CA ASP A 53 -3.23 -17.38 -5.96
C ASP A 53 -4.41 -18.15 -6.57
N THR A 54 -4.76 -17.82 -7.82
CA THR A 54 -5.90 -18.39 -8.54
C THR A 54 -5.68 -19.83 -8.95
N LYS A 55 -4.42 -20.29 -9.08
CA LYS A 55 -4.12 -21.67 -9.51
C LYS A 55 -4.29 -22.67 -8.37
N THR A 56 -3.76 -22.35 -7.20
CA THR A 56 -3.72 -23.32 -6.08
C THR A 56 -4.60 -22.93 -4.91
N GLY A 57 -4.91 -21.63 -4.74
CA GLY A 57 -5.52 -21.10 -3.53
C GLY A 57 -4.70 -21.27 -2.25
N ARG A 58 -3.50 -21.89 -2.34
CA ARG A 58 -2.64 -22.23 -1.20
C ARG A 58 -1.75 -21.07 -0.78
N ARG A 59 -1.53 -20.10 -1.67
CA ARG A 59 -0.69 -18.93 -1.44
C ARG A 59 -1.52 -17.66 -1.47
N ILE A 60 -1.06 -16.67 -0.71
CA ILE A 60 -1.58 -15.31 -0.71
C ILE A 60 -0.44 -14.39 -1.12
N THR A 61 -0.74 -13.48 -2.04
CA THR A 61 0.14 -12.37 -2.39
C THR A 61 -0.44 -11.10 -1.78
N ALA A 62 0.36 -10.45 -0.92
CA ALA A 62 0.09 -9.13 -0.37
C ALA A 62 0.93 -8.09 -1.13
N ILE A 63 0.27 -7.03 -1.56
CA ILE A 63 0.86 -5.85 -2.18
C ILE A 63 0.76 -4.74 -1.14
N ILE A 64 1.91 -4.32 -0.62
CA ILE A 64 2.02 -3.41 0.51
C ILE A 64 2.55 -2.07 -0.02
N ALA A 65 1.82 -1.00 0.26
CA ALA A 65 2.23 0.36 -0.10
C ALA A 65 1.87 1.32 1.03
N SER A 66 2.80 2.21 1.38
CA SER A 66 2.50 3.43 2.10
C SER A 66 2.17 4.54 1.11
N GLY A 67 1.34 5.50 1.53
CA GLY A 67 0.85 6.52 0.62
C GLY A 67 -0.22 7.40 1.23
N ILE A 68 -0.83 8.23 0.40
CA ILE A 68 -1.88 9.16 0.82
C ILE A 68 -3.21 8.71 0.24
N ARG A 69 -4.22 8.54 1.11
CA ARG A 69 -5.61 8.45 0.70
C ARG A 69 -6.15 9.87 0.53
N THR A 70 -6.45 10.25 -0.70
CA THR A 70 -7.00 11.55 -1.06
C THR A 70 -8.46 11.65 -0.61
N MET A 71 -9.01 12.86 -0.56
CA MET A 71 -10.44 13.08 -0.26
C MET A 71 -11.38 12.52 -1.32
N THR A 72 -10.89 12.35 -2.55
CA THR A 72 -11.60 11.68 -3.65
C THR A 72 -11.56 10.15 -3.54
N GLY A 73 -10.89 9.60 -2.53
CA GLY A 73 -10.76 8.15 -2.29
C GLY A 73 -9.66 7.47 -3.11
N GLN A 74 -8.89 8.22 -3.91
CA GLN A 74 -7.71 7.71 -4.59
C GLN A 74 -6.59 7.44 -3.59
N PHE A 75 -5.72 6.47 -3.88
CA PHE A 75 -4.53 6.20 -3.09
C PHE A 75 -3.28 6.46 -3.92
N LEU A 76 -2.48 7.44 -3.50
CA LEU A 76 -1.24 7.83 -4.12
C LEU A 76 -0.08 7.13 -3.41
N PRO A 77 0.64 6.21 -4.08
CA PRO A 77 1.75 5.49 -3.45
C PRO A 77 2.96 6.40 -3.24
N ALA A 78 3.67 6.17 -2.13
CA ALA A 78 4.90 6.86 -1.77
C ALA A 78 6.17 6.18 -2.32
N HIS A 79 6.03 4.98 -2.87
CA HIS A 79 7.12 4.14 -3.38
C HIS A 79 6.55 2.99 -4.21
N ASP A 80 7.45 2.27 -4.90
CA ASP A 80 7.12 1.02 -5.59
C ASP A 80 6.53 -0.01 -4.63
N ALA A 81 5.52 -0.75 -5.11
CA ALA A 81 4.80 -1.68 -4.25
C ALA A 81 5.71 -2.82 -3.74
N ILE A 82 5.66 -3.07 -2.43
CA ILE A 82 6.36 -4.19 -1.80
C ILE A 82 5.46 -5.43 -1.92
N ILE A 83 5.95 -6.47 -2.60
CA ILE A 83 5.19 -7.69 -2.85
C ILE A 83 5.69 -8.80 -1.94
N GLN A 84 4.80 -9.35 -1.11
CA GLN A 84 5.09 -10.52 -0.30
C GLN A 84 4.15 -11.67 -0.64
N THR A 85 4.70 -12.89 -0.74
CA THR A 85 3.90 -14.10 -0.98
C THR A 85 4.17 -15.14 0.09
N PHE A 86 3.12 -15.63 0.74
CA PHE A 86 3.20 -16.60 1.83
C PHE A 86 2.11 -17.67 1.72
N ALA A 87 2.30 -18.77 2.44
CA ALA A 87 1.31 -19.82 2.55
C ALA A 87 0.10 -19.32 3.34
N ARG A 88 -1.08 -19.74 2.90
CA ARG A 88 -2.32 -19.51 3.64
C ARG A 88 -2.28 -20.26 4.97
N VAL A 89 -2.72 -19.59 6.04
CA VAL A 89 -2.74 -20.17 7.39
C VAL A 89 -4.04 -20.95 7.61
N ASP A 90 -5.15 -20.42 7.11
CA ASP A 90 -6.47 -21.03 7.28
C ASP A 90 -7.27 -21.07 5.98
N GLY A 91 -7.75 -22.28 5.67
CA GLY A 91 -8.67 -22.63 4.61
C GLY A 91 -9.98 -21.83 4.57
N ARG A 92 -10.45 -21.33 5.70
CA ARG A 92 -11.79 -20.72 5.79
C ARG A 92 -11.75 -19.20 5.66
N LEU A 93 -10.59 -18.59 5.87
CA LEU A 93 -10.42 -17.15 5.88
C LEU A 93 -10.20 -16.59 4.46
N ASP A 94 -10.58 -15.33 4.27
CA ASP A 94 -10.26 -14.57 3.06
C ASP A 94 -8.76 -14.21 2.99
N ALA A 95 -8.34 -13.55 1.91
CA ALA A 95 -6.93 -13.23 1.72
C ALA A 95 -6.47 -12.16 2.71
N ALA A 96 -7.27 -11.11 2.89
CA ALA A 96 -6.98 -10.00 3.78
C ALA A 96 -6.84 -10.43 5.25
N THR A 97 -7.73 -11.29 5.75
CA THR A 97 -7.70 -11.77 7.14
C THR A 97 -6.50 -12.69 7.38
N ASN A 98 -6.21 -13.60 6.44
CA ASN A 98 -5.00 -14.41 6.50
C ASN A 98 -3.74 -13.54 6.48
N ALA A 99 -3.69 -12.56 5.57
CA ALA A 99 -2.57 -11.64 5.47
C ALA A 99 -2.39 -10.85 6.76
N ARG A 100 -3.47 -10.34 7.37
CA ARG A 100 -3.42 -9.65 8.66
C ARG A 100 -2.80 -10.54 9.74
N ARG A 101 -3.19 -11.81 9.82
CA ARG A 101 -2.61 -12.75 10.82
C ARG A 101 -1.12 -12.98 10.60
N VAL A 102 -0.68 -13.14 9.36
CA VAL A 102 0.73 -13.42 9.02
C VAL A 102 1.60 -12.18 9.14
N LEU A 103 1.14 -11.06 8.60
CA LEU A 103 1.93 -9.85 8.42
C LEU A 103 1.90 -8.93 9.63
N ALA A 104 0.84 -8.91 10.45
CA ALA A 104 0.80 -8.07 11.65
C ALA A 104 1.93 -8.37 12.65
N ARG A 105 2.50 -9.58 12.61
CA ARG A 105 3.65 -9.97 13.44
C ARG A 105 5.00 -9.77 12.76
N ARG A 106 5.01 -9.63 11.43
CA ARG A 106 6.24 -9.60 10.61
C ARG A 106 6.59 -8.20 10.13
N LEU A 107 5.59 -7.36 9.92
CA LEU A 107 5.76 -5.97 9.54
C LEU A 107 5.67 -5.13 10.81
N ALA A 108 6.70 -4.33 11.06
CA ALA A 108 6.61 -3.21 11.99
C ALA A 108 5.73 -2.13 11.33
N LEU A 109 4.41 -2.37 11.35
CA LEU A 109 3.46 -1.40 10.83
C LEU A 109 3.46 -0.18 11.76
N PRO A 110 3.46 1.03 11.20
CA PRO A 110 3.40 2.24 12.00
C PRO A 110 2.11 2.26 12.85
N ALA A 111 2.28 2.42 14.15
CA ALA A 111 1.17 2.40 15.11
C ALA A 111 0.21 3.58 14.91
N ASP A 112 0.75 4.71 14.44
CA ASP A 112 0.03 5.98 14.35
C ASP A 112 -0.61 6.23 12.98
N LEU A 113 -0.48 5.27 12.04
CA LEU A 113 -1.06 5.40 10.71
C LEU A 113 -2.18 4.38 10.50
N PRO A 114 -3.30 4.78 9.89
CA PRO A 114 -4.33 3.85 9.46
C PRO A 114 -3.75 2.77 8.53
N VAL A 115 -4.10 1.51 8.78
CA VAL A 115 -3.73 0.38 7.93
C VAL A 115 -4.99 -0.27 7.35
N SER A 116 -5.16 -0.23 6.03
CA SER A 116 -6.26 -0.93 5.35
C SER A 116 -5.81 -2.30 4.83
N TRP A 117 -6.64 -3.31 5.07
CA TRP A 117 -6.46 -4.67 4.56
C TRP A 117 -7.58 -4.96 3.58
N GLU A 118 -7.25 -5.03 2.29
CA GLU A 118 -8.23 -5.07 1.21
C GLU A 118 -8.08 -6.38 0.43
N ASN A 119 -9.18 -7.10 0.18
CA ASN A 119 -9.15 -8.17 -0.80
C ASN A 119 -9.16 -7.53 -2.20
N LYS A 120 -8.11 -7.76 -3.00
CA LYS A 120 -8.11 -7.29 -4.39
C LYS A 120 -9.18 -8.07 -5.15
N PRO A 121 -10.18 -7.42 -5.76
CA PRO A 121 -11.14 -8.13 -6.60
C PRO A 121 -10.36 -8.81 -7.74
N GLY A 122 -10.50 -10.13 -7.83
CA GLY A 122 -9.86 -10.91 -8.87
C GLY A 122 -10.48 -10.56 -10.21
N ARG A 123 -9.86 -9.68 -10.99
CA ARG A 123 -10.00 -9.80 -12.44
C ARG A 123 -9.05 -10.91 -12.87
N SER A 124 -9.66 -11.99 -13.34
CA SER A 124 -9.02 -12.99 -14.20
C SER A 124 -8.20 -12.24 -15.25
N CYS A 125 -6.90 -12.53 -15.31
CA CYS A 125 -6.15 -12.34 -16.54
C CYS A 125 -6.44 -13.54 -17.43
#